data_AF-A0A7J7NGR0-F1
#
_entry.id   AF-A0A7J7NGR0-F1
#
_cell.length_a   1.000
_cell.length_b   1.000
_cell.length_c   1.000
_cell.angle_alpha   90.00
_cell.angle_beta   90.00
_cell.angle_gamma   90.00
#
_symmetry.space_group_name_H-M   'P 1'
#
loop_
_entity.id
_entity.type
_entity.pdbx_description
1 polymer ?
#
loop_
_entity_poly.entity_id
_entity_poly.type
_entity_poly.pdbx_seq_one_letter_code
_entity_poly.pdbx_strand_id
1 'polypeptide(L)'
;MSHFRNDGSVGNAGRIAIQSFCAPQCGYSDKEWDMLSFIRSLKSMVRDSHSVAMITFPPSLLSQSLSTRWQHMADTLLSVRAIPDEDKDLAKLLTGYQDMLGLLHVHKVAQINTQVPIILEASTFSIKLQRRRSLVLERLNQAPVDGSSGTSYNTGSSCSSSSKTSALDF
;
A
#
# COMPACT_ATOMS: atom_id res chain seq x y z
N MET A 1 0.18 31.04 36.80
CA MET A 1 1.26 30.03 36.97
C MET A 1 1.78 29.71 35.57
N SER A 2 2.75 30.51 35.12
CA SER A 2 3.32 30.47 33.78
C SER A 2 4.40 29.40 33.72
N HIS A 3 4.16 28.32 32.98
CA HIS A 3 5.19 27.34 32.70
C HIS A 3 6.23 27.97 31.75
N PHE A 4 7.45 28.12 32.27
CA PHE A 4 8.63 28.46 31.49
C PHE A 4 8.81 27.42 30.37
N ARG A 5 8.70 27.87 29.12
CA ARG A 5 9.25 27.13 27.98
C ARG A 5 10.76 27.15 28.12
N ASN A 6 11.33 26.00 28.43
CA ASN A 6 12.76 25.80 28.33
C ASN A 6 13.11 25.57 26.85
N ASP A 7 13.37 26.67 26.13
CA ASP A 7 13.92 26.69 24.77
C ASP A 7 15.41 26.31 24.82
N GLY A 8 15.67 25.03 25.06
CA GLY A 8 17.03 24.54 25.27
C GLY A 8 17.14 23.03 25.07
N SER A 9 16.83 22.53 23.88
CA SER A 9 17.35 21.24 23.42
C SER A 9 17.21 21.15 21.91
N VAL A 10 18.28 20.76 21.24
CA VAL A 10 18.35 20.53 19.80
C VAL A 10 17.09 19.79 19.33
N GLY A 11 16.24 20.48 18.56
CA GLY A 11 15.00 19.98 17.96
C GLY A 11 15.27 18.89 16.93
N ASN A 12 15.77 17.75 17.39
CA ASN A 12 16.16 16.65 16.54
C ASN A 12 14.91 15.86 16.16
N ALA A 13 14.64 15.77 14.85
CA ALA A 13 13.54 14.96 14.34
C ALA A 13 13.75 13.49 14.74
N GLY A 14 12.84 12.94 15.54
CA GLY A 14 12.89 11.56 15.99
C GLY A 14 12.49 10.58 14.88
N ARG A 15 13.21 9.47 14.73
CA ARG A 15 12.83 8.39 13.82
C ARG A 15 12.70 7.09 14.60
N ILE A 16 11.49 6.53 14.63
CA ILE A 16 11.19 5.28 15.30
C ILE A 16 11.01 4.22 14.23
N ALA A 17 11.77 3.13 14.30
CA ALA A 17 11.65 2.00 13.40
C ALA A 17 11.38 0.74 14.22
N ILE A 18 10.20 0.15 14.07
CA ILE A 18 9.82 -1.10 14.71
C ILE A 18 9.76 -2.17 13.62
N GLN A 19 10.69 -3.11 13.70
CA GLN A 19 10.81 -4.17 12.72
C GLN A 19 10.13 -5.44 13.19
N SER A 20 9.42 -6.09 12.27
CA SER A 20 8.78 -7.39 12.52
C SER A 20 7.84 -7.36 13.74
N PHE A 21 7.03 -6.31 13.83
CA PHE A 21 5.99 -6.20 14.86
C PHE A 21 5.03 -7.39 14.77
N CYS A 22 4.66 -7.97 15.92
CA CYS A 22 3.90 -9.24 16.02
C CYS A 22 4.65 -10.50 15.54
N ALA A 23 5.98 -10.47 15.43
CA ALA A 23 6.71 -11.72 15.22
C ALA A 23 6.52 -12.68 16.42
N PRO A 24 6.53 -14.02 16.22
CA PRO A 24 6.17 -14.98 17.27
C PRO A 24 7.11 -14.95 18.49
N GLN A 25 8.33 -14.45 18.32
CA GLN A 25 9.28 -14.20 19.40
C GLN A 25 8.90 -13.00 20.30
N CYS A 26 7.93 -12.19 19.89
CA CYS A 26 7.38 -11.11 20.70
C CYS A 26 6.36 -11.71 21.68
N GLY A 27 6.61 -11.60 22.99
CA GLY A 27 5.69 -12.10 24.04
C GLY A 27 4.32 -11.39 24.12
N TYR A 28 4.00 -10.55 23.14
CA TYR A 28 2.71 -9.87 22.99
C TYR A 28 2.01 -10.23 21.67
N SER A 29 2.56 -11.17 20.87
CA SER A 29 2.00 -11.52 19.56
C SER A 29 0.60 -12.12 19.63
N ASP A 30 0.24 -12.75 20.75
CA ASP A 30 -1.09 -13.29 21.05
C ASP A 30 -2.05 -12.23 21.65
N LYS A 31 -1.54 -11.06 22.03
CA LYS A 31 -2.32 -9.99 22.68
C LYS A 31 -2.73 -8.93 21.67
N GLU A 32 -3.64 -9.30 20.79
CA GLU A 32 -4.11 -8.49 19.67
C GLU A 32 -4.51 -7.05 20.07
N TRP A 33 -5.28 -6.92 21.15
CA TRP A 33 -5.78 -5.63 21.65
C TRP A 33 -4.69 -4.77 22.28
N ASP A 34 -3.72 -5.39 22.94
CA ASP A 34 -2.58 -4.66 23.53
C ASP A 34 -1.69 -4.11 22.41
N MET A 35 -1.45 -4.89 21.35
CA MET A 35 -0.72 -4.44 20.17
C MET A 35 -1.43 -3.30 19.43
N LEU A 36 -2.76 -3.40 19.27
CA LEU A 36 -3.57 -2.32 18.70
C LEU A 36 -3.48 -1.04 19.55
N SER A 37 -3.59 -1.19 20.87
CA SER A 37 -3.50 -0.07 21.82
C SER A 37 -2.11 0.57 21.81
N PHE A 38 -1.06 -0.23 21.65
CA PHE A 38 0.31 0.25 21.44
C PHE A 38 0.42 1.11 20.18
N ILE A 39 -0.04 0.62 19.02
CA ILE A 39 0.05 1.39 17.76
C ILE A 39 -0.74 2.71 17.90
N ARG A 40 -1.93 2.67 18.51
CA ARG A 40 -2.74 3.86 18.76
C ARG A 40 -2.00 4.88 19.65
N SER A 41 -1.40 4.42 20.74
CA SER A 41 -0.67 5.27 21.68
C SER A 41 0.58 5.86 21.03
N LEU A 42 1.33 5.03 20.28
CA LEU A 42 2.49 5.47 19.51
C LEU A 42 2.10 6.54 18.49
N LYS A 43 1.00 6.34 17.76
CA LYS A 43 0.48 7.33 16.82
C LYS A 43 0.17 8.67 17.48
N SER A 44 -0.41 8.66 18.69
CA SER A 44 -0.65 9.90 19.45
C SER A 44 0.66 10.61 19.78
N MET A 45 1.63 9.89 20.35
CA MET A 45 2.93 10.46 20.71
C MET A 45 3.68 11.02 19.49
N VAL A 46 3.62 10.33 18.35
CA VAL A 46 4.25 10.76 17.10
C VAL A 46 3.59 12.04 16.56
N ARG A 47 2.27 12.19 16.69
CA ARG A 47 1.56 13.42 16.27
C ARG A 47 1.87 14.63 17.13
N ASP A 48 2.11 14.42 18.42
CA ASP A 48 2.39 15.50 19.38
C ASP A 48 3.90 15.81 19.50
N SER A 49 4.75 15.15 18.70
CA SER A 49 6.20 15.32 18.72
C SER A 49 6.75 15.55 17.31
N HIS A 50 7.98 16.05 17.23
CA HIS A 50 8.72 16.13 15.96
C HIS A 50 9.31 14.77 15.59
N SER A 51 8.49 13.73 15.48
CA SER A 51 8.96 12.37 15.17
C SER A 51 8.16 11.71 14.04
N VAL A 52 8.74 10.65 13.48
CA VAL A 52 8.10 9.75 12.51
C VAL A 52 8.28 8.31 12.97
N ALA A 53 7.28 7.46 12.71
CA ALA A 53 7.36 6.03 13.02
C ALA A 53 7.11 5.17 11.77
N MET A 54 7.95 4.16 11.60
CA MET A 54 7.77 3.09 10.61
C MET A 54 7.63 1.76 11.35
N ILE A 55 6.55 1.04 11.06
CA ILE A 55 6.30 -0.30 11.62
C ILE A 55 6.25 -1.28 10.45
N THR A 56 7.06 -2.33 10.50
CA THR A 56 6.95 -3.45 9.57
C THR A 56 6.38 -4.67 10.29
N PHE A 57 5.55 -5.44 9.60
CA PHE A 57 5.01 -6.70 10.12
C PHE A 57 4.78 -7.67 8.96
N PRO A 58 4.95 -8.99 9.17
CA PRO A 58 4.57 -10.00 8.20
C PRO A 58 3.03 -10.14 8.20
N PRO A 59 2.33 -9.84 7.10
CA PRO A 59 0.87 -9.88 7.07
C PRO A 59 0.29 -11.28 7.27
N SER A 60 1.07 -12.33 6.98
CA SER A 60 0.68 -13.74 7.19
C SER A 60 0.54 -14.15 8.66
N LEU A 61 1.06 -13.35 9.60
CA LEU A 61 0.92 -13.62 11.03
C LEU A 61 -0.33 -12.97 11.64
N LEU A 62 -1.07 -12.16 10.87
CA LEU A 62 -2.26 -11.48 11.35
C LEU A 62 -3.51 -12.12 10.76
N SER A 63 -4.57 -12.17 11.56
CA SER A 63 -5.91 -12.43 11.05
C SER A 63 -6.35 -11.29 10.10
N GLN A 64 -7.24 -11.59 9.16
CA GLN A 64 -7.73 -10.59 8.19
C GLN A 64 -8.36 -9.37 8.88
N SER A 65 -9.09 -9.60 9.97
CA SER A 65 -9.74 -8.54 10.74
C SER A 65 -8.72 -7.62 11.42
N LEU A 66 -7.67 -8.17 12.02
CA LEU A 66 -6.59 -7.36 12.61
C LEU A 66 -5.80 -6.59 11.57
N SER A 67 -5.40 -7.26 10.49
CA SER A 67 -4.67 -6.62 9.40
C SER A 67 -5.43 -5.38 8.91
N THR A 68 -6.74 -5.51 8.70
CA THR A 68 -7.61 -4.39 8.31
C THR A 68 -7.62 -3.27 9.35
N ARG A 69 -7.76 -3.57 10.64
CA ARG A 69 -7.70 -2.55 11.71
C ARG A 69 -6.36 -1.82 11.74
N TRP A 70 -5.25 -2.54 11.57
CA TRP A 70 -3.90 -1.96 11.56
C TRP A 70 -3.71 -1.03 10.37
N GLN A 71 -4.17 -1.44 9.19
CA GLN A 71 -4.17 -0.63 7.98
C GLN A 71 -4.97 0.67 8.15
N HIS A 72 -6.12 0.64 8.83
CA HIS A 72 -6.89 1.84 9.12
C HIS A 72 -6.16 2.82 10.06
N MET A 73 -5.39 2.31 11.01
CA MET A 73 -4.59 3.15 11.92
C MET A 73 -3.37 3.77 11.25
N ALA A 74 -2.80 3.15 10.22
CA ALA A 74 -1.63 3.68 9.52
C ALA A 74 -1.96 4.98 8.78
N ASP A 75 -1.09 5.99 8.85
CA ASP A 75 -1.20 7.19 8.02
C ASP A 75 -0.74 6.88 6.58
N THR A 76 0.37 6.16 6.43
CA THR A 76 0.85 5.61 5.14
C THR A 76 0.90 4.10 5.22
N LEU A 77 0.39 3.42 4.18
CA LEU A 77 0.38 1.96 4.07
C LEU A 77 1.10 1.53 2.79
N LEU A 78 2.16 0.76 2.98
CA LEU A 78 2.97 0.15 1.93
C LEU A 78 2.89 -1.37 2.06
N SER A 79 2.85 -2.08 0.93
CA SER A 79 3.04 -3.53 0.90
C SER A 79 4.20 -3.89 -0.02
N VAL A 80 5.00 -4.86 0.42
CA VAL A 80 6.11 -5.40 -0.35
C VAL A 80 5.76 -6.84 -0.71
N ARG A 81 5.81 -7.16 -2.00
CA ARG A 81 5.50 -8.49 -2.52
C ARG A 81 6.66 -9.02 -3.34
N ALA A 82 7.11 -10.22 -3.03
CA ALA A 82 8.09 -10.92 -3.89
C ALA A 82 7.42 -11.34 -5.21
N ILE A 83 8.21 -11.44 -6.27
CA ILE A 83 7.74 -12.02 -7.54
C ILE A 83 7.40 -13.49 -7.29
N PRO A 84 6.16 -13.94 -7.57
CA PRO A 84 5.80 -15.34 -7.41
C PRO A 84 6.61 -16.20 -8.40
N ASP A 85 6.88 -17.44 -8.01
CA ASP A 85 7.74 -18.32 -8.82
C ASP A 85 7.17 -18.58 -10.23
N GLU A 86 5.85 -18.56 -10.37
CA GLU A 86 5.14 -18.70 -11.65
C GLU A 86 5.45 -17.56 -12.64
N ASP A 87 5.72 -16.36 -12.12
CA ASP A 87 6.07 -15.19 -12.93
C ASP A 87 7.57 -15.13 -13.24
N LYS A 88 8.40 -16.02 -12.67
CA LYS A 88 9.85 -16.06 -12.98
C LYS A 88 10.12 -16.47 -14.43
N ASP A 89 9.20 -17.19 -15.06
CA ASP A 89 9.33 -17.50 -16.48
C ASP A 89 9.06 -16.29 -17.37
N LEU A 90 8.18 -15.36 -16.94
CA LEU A 90 8.01 -14.05 -17.58
C LEU A 90 9.28 -13.20 -17.44
N ALA A 91 10.06 -13.39 -16.36
CA ALA A 91 11.36 -12.76 -16.21
C ALA A 91 12.32 -13.10 -17.35
N LYS A 92 12.29 -14.33 -17.87
CA LYS A 92 13.15 -14.74 -19.00
C LYS A 92 12.79 -14.01 -20.30
N LEU A 93 11.52 -13.62 -20.46
CA LEU A 93 11.00 -13.01 -21.68
C LEU A 93 11.06 -11.47 -21.66
N LEU A 94 10.94 -10.87 -20.48
CA LEU A 94 10.88 -9.41 -20.32
C LEU A 94 12.18 -8.91 -19.69
N THR A 95 13.00 -8.21 -20.48
CA THR A 95 14.31 -7.66 -20.05
C THR A 95 14.23 -6.80 -18.79
N GLY A 96 13.14 -6.05 -18.59
CA GLY A 96 12.93 -5.24 -17.40
C GLY A 96 12.58 -6.03 -16.12
N TYR A 97 12.20 -7.30 -16.26
CA TYR A 97 11.69 -8.15 -15.18
C TYR A 97 12.80 -9.05 -14.60
N GLN A 98 13.91 -9.28 -15.32
CA GLN A 98 15.07 -10.03 -14.80
C GLN A 98 15.74 -9.36 -13.60
N ASP A 99 15.81 -8.03 -13.58
CA ASP A 99 16.48 -7.26 -12.53
C ASP A 99 15.55 -6.91 -11.35
N MET A 100 14.31 -7.40 -11.39
CA MET A 100 13.28 -7.06 -10.42
C MET A 100 13.28 -8.06 -9.26
N LEU A 101 13.32 -7.55 -8.03
CA LEU A 101 13.27 -8.33 -6.80
C LEU A 101 11.84 -8.54 -6.29
N GLY A 102 10.94 -7.61 -6.62
CA GLY A 102 9.60 -7.59 -6.07
C GLY A 102 8.86 -6.31 -6.45
N LEU A 103 7.64 -6.21 -5.96
CA LEU A 103 6.76 -5.06 -6.11
C LEU A 103 6.63 -4.34 -4.76
N LEU A 104 6.60 -3.01 -4.83
CA LEU A 104 6.14 -2.14 -3.76
C LEU A 104 4.79 -1.56 -4.18
N HIS A 105 3.74 -1.83 -3.41
CA HIS A 105 2.45 -1.19 -3.59
C HIS A 105 2.23 -0.11 -2.52
N VAL A 106 1.74 1.04 -2.98
CA VAL A 106 1.32 2.15 -2.14
C VAL A 106 -0.20 2.10 -2.04
N HIS A 107 -0.72 1.64 -0.90
CA HIS A 107 -2.15 1.50 -0.67
C HIS A 107 -2.78 2.76 -0.07
N LYS A 108 -2.03 3.47 0.76
CA LYS A 108 -2.51 4.66 1.45
C LYS A 108 -1.35 5.62 1.65
N VAL A 109 -1.59 6.90 1.37
CA VAL A 109 -0.69 8.01 1.73
C VAL A 109 -1.58 9.09 2.32
N ALA A 110 -1.58 9.23 3.65
CA ALA A 110 -2.30 10.31 4.29
C ALA A 110 -1.53 11.61 4.11
N GLN A 111 -2.26 12.66 3.76
CA GLN A 111 -1.77 14.02 3.82
C GLN A 111 -2.37 14.64 5.09
N ILE A 112 -1.51 14.89 6.07
CA ILE A 112 -1.94 15.40 7.38
C ILE A 112 -2.32 16.89 7.19
N ASN A 113 -3.42 17.32 7.81
CA ASN A 113 -3.90 18.72 7.79
C ASN A 113 -4.32 19.25 6.41
N THR A 114 -4.78 18.38 5.50
CA THR A 114 -5.45 18.79 4.26
C THR A 114 -6.84 18.19 4.15
N GLN A 115 -7.71 18.81 3.36
CA GLN A 115 -9.02 18.28 2.97
C GLN A 115 -8.99 17.57 1.60
N VAL A 116 -7.90 17.72 0.84
CA VAL A 116 -7.76 17.16 -0.51
C VAL A 116 -6.96 15.86 -0.44
N PRO A 117 -7.48 14.73 -0.99
CA PRO A 117 -6.73 13.49 -1.06
C PRO A 117 -5.60 13.58 -2.09
N ILE A 118 -4.48 12.90 -1.82
CA ILE A 118 -3.38 12.82 -2.76
C ILE A 118 -3.74 11.85 -3.91
N ILE A 119 -3.63 12.33 -5.14
CA ILE A 119 -3.76 11.49 -6.34
C ILE A 119 -2.35 11.04 -6.71
N LEU A 120 -2.08 9.76 -6.52
CA LEU A 120 -0.80 9.16 -6.90
C LEU A 120 -0.79 8.86 -8.40
N GLU A 121 0.25 9.29 -9.10
CA GLU A 121 0.45 8.96 -10.52
C GLU A 121 0.67 7.45 -10.74
N ALA A 122 1.28 6.78 -9.76
CA ALA A 122 1.47 5.33 -9.75
C ALA A 122 1.35 4.81 -8.32
N SER A 123 0.62 3.71 -8.15
CA SER A 123 0.48 2.98 -6.87
C SER A 123 1.34 1.72 -6.80
N THR A 124 2.00 1.33 -7.90
CA THR A 124 2.80 0.10 -7.98
C THR A 124 4.17 0.41 -8.57
N PHE A 125 5.20 -0.03 -7.87
CA PHE A 125 6.60 0.17 -8.23
C PHE A 125 7.31 -1.18 -8.28
N SER A 126 8.18 -1.35 -9.26
CA SER A 126 9.15 -2.45 -9.29
C SER A 126 10.34 -2.10 -8.39
N ILE A 127 10.77 -3.05 -7.58
CA ILE A 127 11.95 -2.95 -6.73
C ILE A 127 13.10 -3.59 -7.49
N LYS A 128 14.14 -2.81 -7.78
CA LYS A 128 15.36 -3.29 -8.45
C LYS A 128 16.59 -3.02 -7.57
N LEU A 129 17.59 -3.88 -7.67
CA LEU A 129 18.88 -3.68 -6.98
C LEU A 129 19.96 -3.31 -7.99
N GLN A 130 20.27 -2.03 -8.08
CA GLN A 130 21.27 -1.54 -8.99
C GLN A 130 22.68 -1.69 -8.39
N ARG A 131 23.57 -2.36 -9.13
CA ARG A 131 24.99 -2.58 -8.76
C ARG A 131 25.19 -3.13 -7.34
N ARG A 132 24.21 -3.87 -6.80
CA ARG A 132 24.20 -4.42 -5.44
C ARG A 132 24.36 -3.38 -4.31
N ARG A 133 24.13 -2.08 -4.58
CA ARG A 133 24.36 -0.99 -3.61
C ARG A 133 23.19 -0.03 -3.45
N SER A 134 22.31 0.06 -4.45
CA SER A 134 21.14 0.94 -4.38
C SER A 134 19.87 0.17 -4.70
N LEU A 135 18.86 0.34 -3.86
CA LEU A 135 17.50 -0.11 -4.12
C LEU A 135 16.80 1.00 -4.90
N VAL A 136 16.32 0.67 -6.09
CA VAL A 136 15.65 1.60 -7.02
C VAL A 136 14.19 1.19 -7.13
N LEU A 137 13.31 2.19 -7.07
CA LEU A 137 11.88 2.02 -7.29
C LEU A 137 11.53 2.62 -8.65
N GLU A 138 11.14 1.78 -9.59
CA GLU A 138 10.70 2.23 -10.92
C GLU A 138 9.19 2.01 -11.06
N ARG A 139 8.48 3.02 -11.58
CA ARG A 139 7.05 2.93 -11.83
C ARG A 139 6.78 1.79 -12.80
N LEU A 140 5.85 0.91 -12.44
CA LEU A 140 5.41 -0.12 -13.37
C LEU A 140 4.33 0.49 -14.26
N ASN A 141 4.72 0.95 -15.45
CA ASN A 141 3.77 1.38 -16.47
C ASN A 141 3.18 0.12 -17.11
N GLN A 142 2.03 -0.35 -16.61
CA GLN A 142 1.22 -1.27 -17.39
C GLN A 142 0.68 -0.48 -18.58
N ALA A 143 0.91 -0.98 -19.80
CA ALA A 143 0.17 -0.46 -20.95
C ALA A 143 -1.33 -0.60 -20.65
N PRO A 144 -2.17 0.36 -21.07
CA PRO A 144 -3.61 0.16 -21.03
C PRO A 144 -3.91 -1.20 -21.67
N VAL A 145 -4.74 -2.01 -21.03
CA VAL A 145 -5.33 -3.14 -21.74
C VAL A 145 -6.20 -2.50 -22.82
N ASP A 146 -5.70 -2.46 -24.05
CA ASP A 146 -6.52 -2.07 -25.19
C ASP A 146 -7.68 -3.05 -25.23
N GLY A 147 -8.86 -2.60 -24.79
CA GLY A 147 -10.11 -3.34 -24.81
C GLY A 147 -10.65 -3.50 -26.24
N SER A 148 -9.79 -3.86 -27.18
CA SER A 148 -10.14 -4.01 -28.58
C SER A 148 -9.35 -5.14 -29.20
N SER A 149 -9.86 -6.35 -29.05
CA SER A 149 -9.58 -7.49 -29.93
C SER A 149 -10.70 -8.51 -29.79
N GLY A 150 -11.68 -8.46 -30.71
CA GLY A 150 -12.83 -9.36 -30.73
C GLY A 150 -13.78 -9.12 -31.91
N THR A 151 -13.20 -9.01 -33.10
CA THR A 151 -13.73 -9.34 -34.44
C THR A 151 -15.25 -9.32 -34.66
N SER A 152 -15.68 -8.39 -35.51
CA SER A 152 -16.95 -8.42 -36.24
C SER A 152 -17.08 -9.69 -37.09
N TYR A 153 -17.94 -10.63 -36.70
CA TYR A 153 -18.56 -11.58 -37.62
C TYR A 153 -20.03 -11.21 -37.76
N ASN A 154 -20.27 -10.51 -38.86
CA ASN A 154 -21.57 -10.36 -39.47
C ASN A 154 -22.00 -11.73 -40.02
N THR A 155 -22.74 -12.51 -39.22
CA THR A 155 -23.61 -13.59 -39.74
C THR A 155 -24.94 -13.49 -39.04
N GLY A 156 -25.94 -13.09 -39.81
CA GLY A 156 -27.29 -12.86 -39.34
C GLY A 156 -27.91 -14.09 -38.68
N SER A 157 -28.65 -13.85 -37.61
CA SER A 157 -29.78 -14.70 -37.25
C SER A 157 -30.92 -13.77 -36.84
N SER A 158 -31.94 -13.78 -37.67
CA SER A 158 -33.21 -13.10 -37.47
C SER A 158 -34.01 -13.86 -36.42
N CYS A 159 -34.49 -13.18 -35.38
CA CYS A 159 -35.70 -13.58 -34.68
C CYS A 159 -36.39 -12.35 -34.06
N SER A 160 -37.50 -11.99 -34.68
CA SER A 160 -38.45 -10.99 -34.23
C SER A 160 -39.06 -11.38 -32.88
N SER A 161 -39.11 -10.46 -31.92
CA SER A 161 -40.34 -10.26 -31.14
C SER A 161 -40.33 -8.88 -30.45
N SER A 162 -41.39 -8.15 -30.75
CA SER A 162 -41.78 -6.85 -30.23
C SER A 162 -42.17 -6.90 -28.76
N SER A 163 -41.75 -5.92 -27.93
CA SER A 163 -42.62 -5.36 -26.88
C SER A 163 -42.19 -3.95 -26.45
N LYS A 164 -42.95 -2.96 -26.95
CA LYS A 164 -43.41 -1.73 -26.30
C LYS A 164 -42.50 -0.99 -25.32
N THR A 165 -42.06 0.17 -25.82
CA THR A 165 -41.85 1.45 -25.16
C THR A 165 -42.65 1.71 -23.87
N SER A 166 -41.97 2.13 -22.81
CA SER A 166 -42.49 3.10 -21.84
C SER A 166 -41.34 4.00 -21.38
N ALA A 167 -41.50 5.30 -21.62
CA ALA A 167 -40.57 6.36 -21.27
C ALA A 167 -40.41 6.49 -19.75
N LEU A 168 -39.18 6.71 -19.29
CA LEU A 168 -38.90 7.29 -17.99
C LEU A 168 -38.44 8.73 -18.24
N ASP A 169 -39.29 9.66 -17.83
CA ASP A 169 -39.02 11.10 -17.75
C ASP A 169 -38.33 11.38 -16.40
N PHE A 170 -37.51 12.42 -16.34
CA PHE A 170 -36.71 12.82 -15.16
C PHE A 170 -37.56 13.25 -13.96
#